data_AF-J3GDV0-F1
#
_entry.id   AF-J3GDV0-F1
#
_cell.length_a   1.000
_cell.length_b   1.000
_cell.length_c   1.000
_cell.angle_alpha   90.00
_cell.angle_beta   90.00
_cell.angle_gamma   90.00
#
_symmetry.space_group_name_H-M   'P 1'
#
loop_
_entity.id
_entity.type
_entity.pdbx_description
1 polymer ?
#
loop_
_entity_poly.entity_id
_entity_poly.type
_entity_poly.pdbx_seq_one_letter_code
_entity_poly.pdbx_strand_id
1 'polypeptide(L)'
;YHPDLGRYLSPDPVKLAGGLNPYRYTRNPTGWVDPLGLSGNCPGANRPGCLKPDELGGAKVDEGEPALPKMSAEQRRARVDELAEANAKRRVIEFEDKYQMHTVAKHSSEISDQALRQRAINGADPHTGVAPRGGRGNLSSQFKNWRMHLNALNKAMTRESLGLSPHTGKDHNNDPIVRMELPGAGRGYRPNRNNANSPKLNENLNWFEVKFDKNDITRPYTGFPTEKK
;
A
#
# COMPACT_ATOMS: atom_id res chain seq x y z
N TYR A 1 23.57 -14.34 46.53
CA TYR A 1 23.06 -14.61 45.16
C TYR A 1 24.24 -15.01 44.29
N HIS A 2 24.08 -16.00 43.41
CA HIS A 2 25.10 -16.44 42.46
C HIS A 2 24.77 -15.89 41.06
N PRO A 3 25.48 -14.87 40.57
CA PRO A 3 25.12 -14.18 39.34
C PRO A 3 25.20 -15.08 38.10
N ASP A 4 26.23 -15.93 38.00
CA ASP A 4 26.41 -16.81 36.82
C ASP A 4 25.30 -17.85 36.66
N LEU A 5 24.62 -18.20 37.76
CA LEU A 5 23.56 -19.21 37.78
C LEU A 5 22.16 -18.60 37.86
N GLY A 6 22.04 -17.30 38.18
CA GLY A 6 20.76 -16.64 38.39
C GLY A 6 19.97 -17.17 39.60
N ARG A 7 20.63 -17.57 40.69
CA ARG A 7 20.01 -18.27 41.83
C ARG A 7 20.50 -17.80 43.21
N TYR A 8 19.72 -18.08 44.25
CA TYR A 8 20.13 -17.86 45.64
C TYR A 8 21.22 -18.86 46.08
N LEU A 9 22.08 -18.42 47.01
CA LEU A 9 23.15 -19.26 47.57
C LEU A 9 22.64 -20.17 48.69
N SER A 10 21.61 -19.72 49.41
CA SER A 10 20.92 -20.46 50.45
C SER A 10 19.43 -20.63 50.07
N PRO A 11 18.74 -21.65 50.60
CA PRO A 11 17.30 -21.76 50.47
C PRO A 11 16.60 -20.49 50.98
N ASP A 12 15.55 -20.08 50.27
CA ASP A 12 14.71 -18.94 50.60
C ASP A 12 14.05 -19.15 51.99
N PRO A 13 14.28 -18.24 52.97
CA PRO A 13 13.71 -18.33 54.30
C PRO A 13 12.17 -18.25 54.33
N VAL A 14 11.52 -17.73 53.28
CA VAL A 14 10.05 -17.72 53.14
C VAL A 14 9.49 -19.06 52.63
N LYS A 15 10.36 -20.06 52.39
CA LYS A 15 10.02 -21.45 52.07
C LYS A 15 9.07 -21.53 50.84
N LEU A 16 8.00 -22.33 50.93
CA LEU A 16 7.06 -22.56 49.84
C LEU A 16 6.29 -21.32 49.39
N ALA A 17 6.27 -20.25 50.21
CA ALA A 17 5.65 -19.00 49.79
C ALA A 17 6.50 -18.26 48.72
N GLY A 18 7.82 -18.50 48.63
CA GLY A 18 8.70 -18.05 47.53
C GLY A 18 8.50 -18.82 46.22
N GLY A 19 7.69 -19.88 46.26
CA GLY A 19 7.46 -20.82 45.16
C GLY A 19 8.11 -22.18 45.41
N LEU A 20 7.89 -23.12 44.49
CA LEU A 20 8.31 -24.51 44.65
C LEU A 20 9.84 -24.72 44.61
N ASN A 21 10.59 -23.77 44.08
CA ASN A 21 12.05 -23.84 43.99
C ASN A 21 12.69 -22.84 44.97
N PRO A 22 13.22 -23.30 46.12
CA PRO A 22 13.69 -22.42 47.18
C PRO A 22 15.00 -21.69 46.84
N TYR A 23 15.61 -21.94 45.68
CA TYR A 23 16.84 -21.26 45.25
C TYR A 23 16.62 -20.37 44.02
N ARG A 24 15.38 -20.25 43.52
CA ARG A 24 15.09 -19.41 42.35
C ARG A 24 15.14 -17.94 42.75
N TYR A 25 15.90 -17.11 42.02
CA TYR A 25 15.98 -15.67 42.25
C TYR A 25 14.66 -14.95 41.93
N THR A 26 14.29 -14.86 40.66
CA THR A 26 12.98 -14.35 40.22
C THR A 26 12.41 -15.24 39.11
N ARG A 27 11.11 -15.11 38.81
CA ARG A 27 10.49 -15.83 37.67
C ARG A 27 10.92 -15.25 36.33
N ASN A 28 11.22 -13.94 36.28
CA ASN A 28 11.66 -13.25 35.08
C ASN A 28 12.72 -12.19 35.44
N PRO A 29 14.03 -12.51 35.34
CA PRO A 29 15.09 -11.60 35.75
C PRO A 29 15.27 -10.37 34.84
N THR A 30 14.64 -10.33 33.66
CA THR A 30 14.69 -9.14 32.78
C THR A 30 13.64 -8.09 33.12
N GLY A 31 12.67 -8.40 33.98
CA GLY A 31 11.63 -7.45 34.40
C GLY A 31 11.32 -7.42 35.89
N TRP A 32 11.89 -8.35 36.67
CA TRP A 32 11.62 -8.51 38.09
C TRP A 32 12.94 -8.60 38.86
N VAL A 33 13.05 -7.78 39.89
CA VAL A 33 14.16 -7.77 40.85
C VAL A 33 13.59 -8.16 42.21
N ASP A 34 14.27 -9.02 42.96
CA ASP A 34 13.95 -9.32 44.36
C ASP A 34 15.04 -8.67 45.24
N PRO A 35 14.83 -7.45 45.75
CA PRO A 35 15.87 -6.71 46.49
C PRO A 35 16.15 -7.30 47.86
N LEU A 36 15.17 -7.95 48.47
CA LEU A 36 15.26 -8.47 49.85
C LEU A 36 15.50 -9.99 49.90
N GLY A 37 15.31 -10.70 48.78
CA GLY A 37 15.38 -12.16 48.75
C GLY A 37 14.23 -12.82 49.52
N LEU A 38 13.12 -12.09 49.67
CA LEU A 38 11.94 -12.48 50.46
C LEU A 38 10.64 -12.35 49.66
N SER A 39 10.73 -12.25 48.33
CA SER A 39 9.58 -12.01 47.46
C SER A 39 8.73 -13.29 47.33
N GLY A 40 8.01 -13.61 48.40
CA GLY A 40 6.96 -14.61 48.41
C GLY A 40 5.85 -14.21 47.46
N ASN A 41 5.39 -15.16 46.65
CA ASN A 41 4.16 -15.02 45.88
C ASN A 41 3.01 -14.87 46.90
N CYS A 42 2.61 -13.62 47.19
CA CYS A 42 1.63 -13.29 48.23
C CYS A 42 0.40 -14.23 48.13
N PRO A 43 0.11 -15.06 49.15
CA PRO A 43 -1.06 -15.92 49.12
C PRO A 43 -2.31 -15.08 49.39
N GLY A 44 -3.12 -14.89 48.34
CA GLY A 44 -4.47 -14.34 48.43
C GLY A 44 -4.53 -12.81 48.59
N ALA A 45 -5.48 -12.19 47.88
CA ALA A 45 -5.80 -10.78 48.05
C ALA A 45 -6.27 -10.49 49.50
N ASN A 46 -5.90 -9.34 50.05
CA ASN A 46 -6.36 -8.76 51.32
C ASN A 46 -5.64 -9.21 52.62
N ARG A 47 -4.31 -9.08 52.69
CA ARG A 47 -3.62 -8.89 53.97
C ARG A 47 -2.82 -7.57 53.98
N PRO A 48 -2.89 -6.76 55.06
CA PRO A 48 -2.08 -5.55 55.16
C PRO A 48 -0.61 -5.93 55.22
N GLY A 49 0.19 -5.39 54.29
CA GLY A 49 1.63 -5.70 54.12
C GLY A 49 1.99 -6.49 52.86
N CYS A 50 1.01 -6.99 52.11
CA CYS A 50 1.19 -7.60 50.79
C CYS A 50 0.39 -6.79 49.76
N LEU A 51 0.91 -5.62 49.35
CA LEU A 51 0.40 -4.93 48.18
C LEU A 51 0.81 -5.76 46.97
N LYS A 52 -0.16 -6.31 46.22
CA LYS A 52 0.14 -6.76 44.86
C LYS A 52 0.77 -5.56 44.13
N PRO A 53 1.90 -5.71 43.43
CA PRO A 53 2.34 -4.71 42.47
C PRO A 53 1.44 -4.80 41.21
N ASP A 54 0.12 -4.68 41.39
CA ASP A 54 -0.83 -4.44 40.30
C ASP A 54 -1.27 -2.96 40.27
N GLU A 55 -0.75 -2.13 41.18
CA GLU A 55 -0.94 -0.67 41.16
C GLU A 55 0.35 0.15 40.98
N LEU A 56 1.46 -0.51 40.63
CA LEU A 56 2.53 0.18 39.94
C LEU A 56 2.14 0.22 38.47
N GLY A 57 1.35 1.23 38.10
CA GLY A 57 1.22 1.64 36.70
C GLY A 57 2.63 1.61 36.09
N GLY A 58 2.81 0.74 35.09
CA GLY A 58 4.10 0.15 34.72
C GLY A 58 5.25 1.12 34.92
N ALA A 59 6.24 0.71 35.71
CA ALA A 59 7.45 1.49 35.96
C ALA A 59 7.99 2.01 34.62
N LYS A 60 7.74 3.28 34.34
CA LYS A 60 8.41 3.98 33.25
C LYS A 60 9.80 4.27 33.77
N VAL A 61 10.78 3.55 33.25
CA VAL A 61 12.16 4.02 33.25
C VAL A 61 12.12 5.40 32.58
N ASP A 62 12.37 6.44 33.37
CA ASP A 62 12.64 7.77 32.84
C ASP A 62 14.09 7.74 32.37
N GLU A 63 14.28 7.37 31.10
CA GLU A 63 15.63 7.28 30.50
C GLU A 63 16.27 8.67 30.31
N GLY A 64 15.62 9.76 30.74
CA GLY A 64 16.08 11.13 30.51
C GLY A 64 16.11 11.49 29.02
N GLU A 65 15.71 10.57 28.15
CA GLU A 65 15.63 10.78 26.71
C GLU A 65 14.37 11.61 26.39
N PRO A 66 14.50 12.64 25.54
CA PRO A 66 13.35 13.38 25.08
C PRO A 66 12.39 12.44 24.35
N ALA A 67 11.09 12.54 24.67
CA ALA A 67 10.07 11.77 23.98
C ALA A 67 10.19 12.00 22.46
N LEU A 68 10.40 10.93 21.69
CA LEU A 68 10.46 11.02 20.23
C LEU A 68 9.23 11.76 19.71
N PRO A 69 9.39 12.67 18.73
CA PRO A 69 8.27 13.38 18.14
C PRO A 69 7.26 12.37 17.57
N LYS A 70 6.07 12.30 18.18
CA LYS A 70 4.99 11.40 17.74
C LYS A 70 4.18 12.12 16.67
N MET A 71 4.19 11.60 15.44
CA MET A 71 3.32 12.12 14.38
C MET A 71 1.84 11.95 14.76
N SER A 72 1.03 12.95 14.39
CA SER A 72 -0.43 12.86 14.52
C SER A 72 -0.98 11.70 13.66
N ALA A 73 -2.20 11.25 13.96
CA ALA A 73 -2.86 10.23 13.15
C ALA A 73 -3.02 10.68 11.68
N GLU A 74 -3.28 11.97 11.45
CA GLU A 74 -3.39 12.56 10.11
C GLU A 74 -2.05 12.57 9.37
N GLN A 75 -0.97 12.99 10.04
CA GLN A 75 0.39 12.95 9.48
C GLN A 75 0.81 11.52 9.13
N ARG A 76 0.44 10.54 9.97
CA ARG A 76 0.69 9.12 9.67
C ARG A 76 -0.08 8.66 8.43
N ARG A 77 -1.35 9.03 8.30
CA ARG A 77 -2.17 8.70 7.11
C ARG A 77 -1.59 9.33 5.83
N ALA A 78 -1.27 10.62 5.87
CA ALA A 78 -0.68 11.33 4.74
C ALA A 78 0.64 10.68 4.28
N ARG A 79 1.53 10.34 5.22
CA ARG A 79 2.78 9.64 4.92
C ARG A 79 2.55 8.25 4.32
N VAL A 80 1.56 7.51 4.81
CA VAL A 80 1.18 6.20 4.24
C VAL A 80 0.64 6.37 2.82
N ASP A 81 -0.20 7.38 2.57
CA ASP A 81 -0.76 7.64 1.25
C ASP A 81 0.32 8.05 0.25
N GLU A 82 1.26 8.92 0.65
CA GLU A 82 2.43 9.30 -0.15
C GLU A 82 3.30 8.08 -0.47
N LEU A 83 3.63 7.26 0.53
CA LEU A 83 4.43 6.05 0.34
C LEU A 83 3.70 5.02 -0.55
N ALA A 84 2.38 4.88 -0.40
CA ALA A 84 1.57 4.01 -1.23
C ALA A 84 1.54 4.48 -2.70
N GLU A 85 1.47 5.79 -2.93
CA GLU A 85 1.52 6.39 -4.26
C GLU A 85 2.89 6.20 -4.93
N ALA A 86 3.98 6.46 -4.21
CA ALA A 86 5.34 6.25 -4.70
C ALA A 86 5.63 4.76 -4.99
N ASN A 87 5.20 3.86 -4.10
CA ASN A 87 5.30 2.43 -4.34
C ASN A 87 4.47 1.99 -5.55
N ALA A 88 3.28 2.55 -5.73
CA ALA A 88 2.46 2.25 -6.89
C ALA A 88 3.14 2.69 -8.19
N LYS A 89 3.71 3.89 -8.22
CA LYS A 89 4.52 4.39 -9.36
C LYS A 89 5.65 3.42 -9.69
N ARG A 90 6.44 3.02 -8.70
CA ARG A 90 7.56 2.09 -8.90
C ARG A 90 7.09 0.78 -9.54
N ARG A 91 6.01 0.19 -9.03
CA ARG A 91 5.47 -1.07 -9.54
C ARG A 91 4.91 -0.96 -10.96
N VAL A 92 4.28 0.16 -11.29
CA VAL A 92 3.79 0.41 -12.66
C VAL A 92 4.96 0.56 -13.63
N ILE A 93 6.03 1.27 -13.25
CA ILE A 93 7.24 1.38 -14.07
C ILE A 93 7.90 0.01 -14.25
N GLU A 94 8.00 -0.81 -13.20
CA GLU A 94 8.47 -2.20 -13.30
C GLU A 94 7.65 -3.00 -14.33
N PHE A 95 6.33 -2.81 -14.40
CA PHE A 95 5.48 -3.43 -15.41
C PHE A 95 5.70 -2.87 -16.82
N GLU A 96 5.84 -1.54 -16.95
CA GLU A 96 6.13 -0.87 -18.21
C GLU A 96 7.40 -1.44 -18.83
N ASP A 97 8.48 -1.54 -18.04
CA ASP A 97 9.77 -2.06 -18.50
C ASP A 97 9.70 -3.56 -18.79
N LYS A 98 9.11 -4.35 -17.89
CA LYS A 98 9.04 -5.81 -18.03
C LYS A 98 8.29 -6.25 -19.28
N TYR A 99 7.17 -5.60 -19.59
CA TYR A 99 6.31 -5.99 -20.71
C TYR A 99 6.45 -5.07 -21.92
N GLN A 100 7.36 -4.08 -21.87
CA GLN A 100 7.54 -3.05 -22.89
C GLN A 100 6.21 -2.34 -23.21
N MET A 101 5.48 -1.99 -22.15
CA MET A 101 4.21 -1.28 -22.30
C MET A 101 4.45 0.17 -22.70
N HIS A 102 3.39 0.83 -23.13
CA HIS A 102 3.37 2.28 -23.32
C HIS A 102 2.25 2.93 -22.48
N THR A 103 1.90 2.33 -21.35
CA THR A 103 0.80 2.81 -20.50
C THR A 103 1.23 4.02 -19.68
N VAL A 104 2.48 4.07 -19.22
CA VAL A 104 3.00 5.20 -18.45
C VAL A 104 3.08 6.44 -19.33
N ALA A 105 3.75 6.32 -20.47
CA ALA A 105 3.94 7.45 -21.39
C ALA A 105 2.60 8.01 -21.91
N LYS A 106 1.58 7.17 -22.09
CA LYS A 106 0.31 7.58 -22.70
C LYS A 106 -0.85 7.82 -21.75
N HIS A 107 -0.82 7.26 -20.54
CA HIS A 107 -1.97 7.23 -19.62
C HIS A 107 -1.65 7.42 -18.13
N SER A 108 -0.40 7.71 -17.74
CA SER A 108 -0.07 7.99 -16.34
C SER A 108 -0.74 9.26 -15.82
N SER A 109 -0.93 9.33 -14.50
CA SER A 109 -1.50 10.51 -13.83
C SER A 109 -0.65 11.78 -13.93
N GLU A 110 0.60 11.65 -14.39
CA GLU A 110 1.55 12.76 -14.54
C GLU A 110 1.41 13.49 -15.88
N ILE A 111 0.57 12.98 -16.78
CA ILE A 111 0.29 13.66 -18.05
C ILE A 111 -0.46 14.96 -17.76
N SER A 112 -0.07 16.03 -18.47
CA SER A 112 -0.72 17.32 -18.32
C SER A 112 -2.08 17.35 -19.01
N ASP A 113 -3.01 18.12 -18.44
CA ASP A 113 -4.32 18.37 -19.05
C ASP A 113 -4.18 18.91 -20.49
N GLN A 114 -3.21 19.81 -20.70
CA GLN A 114 -2.87 20.34 -22.01
C GLN A 114 -2.50 19.23 -23.00
N ALA A 115 -1.66 18.27 -22.61
CA ALA A 115 -1.25 17.17 -23.47
C ALA A 115 -2.43 16.25 -23.81
N LEU A 116 -3.29 15.90 -22.83
CA LEU A 116 -4.51 15.15 -23.08
C LEU A 116 -5.44 15.87 -24.06
N ARG A 117 -5.63 17.17 -23.86
CA ARG A 117 -6.50 18.00 -24.71
C ARG A 117 -5.93 18.08 -26.13
N GLN A 118 -4.62 18.31 -26.28
CA GLN A 118 -3.97 18.36 -27.60
C GLN A 118 -4.14 17.04 -28.36
N ARG A 119 -3.91 15.90 -27.70
CA ARG A 119 -4.18 14.59 -28.30
C ARG A 119 -5.61 14.45 -28.82
N ALA A 120 -6.58 14.97 -28.10
CA ALA A 120 -7.99 14.96 -28.53
C ALA A 120 -8.32 15.94 -29.66
N ILE A 121 -7.45 16.91 -29.94
CA ILE A 121 -7.58 17.86 -31.06
C ILE A 121 -6.89 17.30 -32.31
N ASN A 122 -5.62 16.90 -32.21
CA ASN A 122 -4.74 16.62 -33.36
C ASN A 122 -4.06 15.24 -33.32
N GLY A 123 -4.29 14.45 -32.27
CA GLY A 123 -3.68 13.13 -32.14
C GLY A 123 -2.23 13.15 -31.66
N ALA A 124 -1.73 14.26 -31.13
CA ALA A 124 -0.40 14.35 -30.53
C ALA A 124 -0.15 13.27 -29.48
N ASP A 125 1.07 12.75 -29.47
CA ASP A 125 1.51 11.87 -28.40
C ASP A 125 1.60 12.67 -27.07
N PRO A 126 0.99 12.20 -25.96
CA PRO A 126 0.93 13.00 -24.73
C PRO A 126 2.28 13.21 -24.04
N HIS A 127 3.26 12.35 -24.30
CA HIS A 127 4.58 12.43 -23.68
C HIS A 127 5.50 13.34 -24.49
N THR A 128 5.51 13.17 -25.82
CA THR A 128 6.43 13.91 -26.69
C THR A 128 5.84 15.19 -27.29
N GLY A 129 4.50 15.33 -27.29
CA GLY A 129 3.79 16.43 -27.92
C GLY A 129 3.79 16.37 -29.46
N VAL A 130 4.44 15.37 -30.06
CA VAL A 130 4.56 15.25 -31.52
C VAL A 130 3.22 14.82 -32.11
N ALA A 131 2.69 15.62 -33.03
CA ALA A 131 1.49 15.31 -33.79
C ALA A 131 1.82 14.70 -35.16
N PRO A 132 1.10 13.65 -35.59
CA PRO A 132 1.27 13.13 -36.94
C PRO A 132 0.81 14.16 -37.98
N ARG A 133 1.46 14.18 -39.14
CA ARG A 133 1.13 15.11 -40.23
C ARG A 133 -0.29 14.82 -40.74
N GLY A 134 -1.18 15.80 -40.66
CA GLY A 134 -2.61 15.61 -40.96
C GLY A 134 -3.37 14.81 -39.90
N GLY A 135 -2.81 14.70 -38.69
CA GLY A 135 -3.39 14.00 -37.55
C GLY A 135 -4.79 14.50 -37.19
N ARG A 136 -5.67 13.56 -36.86
CA ARG A 136 -7.01 13.84 -36.32
C ARG A 136 -7.02 13.57 -34.82
N GLY A 137 -7.92 14.25 -34.11
CA GLY A 137 -8.12 14.05 -32.69
C GLY A 137 -8.39 12.59 -32.31
N ASN A 138 -7.65 12.10 -31.31
CA ASN A 138 -7.78 10.76 -30.75
C ASN A 138 -8.32 10.81 -29.33
N LEU A 139 -9.00 9.75 -28.89
CA LEU A 139 -9.35 9.62 -27.46
C LEU A 139 -8.08 9.71 -26.60
N SER A 140 -8.16 10.46 -25.51
CA SER A 140 -7.10 10.58 -24.52
C SER A 140 -7.67 10.34 -23.13
N SER A 141 -6.91 9.68 -22.28
CA SER A 141 -7.27 9.45 -20.88
C SER A 141 -6.01 9.29 -20.04
N GLN A 142 -6.12 9.64 -18.76
CA GLN A 142 -5.08 9.39 -17.77
C GLN A 142 -5.70 8.82 -16.50
N PHE A 143 -4.94 7.98 -15.80
CA PHE A 143 -5.32 7.54 -14.47
C PHE A 143 -5.37 8.70 -13.48
N LYS A 144 -6.24 8.60 -12.48
CA LYS A 144 -6.38 9.62 -11.44
C LYS A 144 -5.10 9.76 -10.60
N ASN A 145 -4.45 8.64 -10.32
CA ASN A 145 -3.23 8.52 -9.54
C ASN A 145 -2.56 7.16 -9.82
N TRP A 146 -1.32 6.98 -9.37
CA TRP A 146 -0.54 5.76 -9.55
C TRP A 146 -1.17 4.55 -8.88
N ARG A 147 -1.83 4.74 -7.72
CA ARG A 147 -2.57 3.65 -7.06
C ARG A 147 -3.68 3.08 -7.94
N MET A 148 -4.45 3.93 -8.65
CA MET A 148 -5.48 3.48 -9.58
C MET A 148 -4.89 2.79 -10.81
N HIS A 149 -3.77 3.32 -11.33
CA HIS A 149 -3.04 2.69 -12.43
C HIS A 149 -2.58 1.28 -12.07
N LEU A 150 -1.92 1.13 -10.92
CA LEU A 150 -1.48 -0.18 -10.42
C LEU A 150 -2.67 -1.12 -10.16
N ASN A 151 -3.77 -0.62 -9.60
CA ASN A 151 -4.97 -1.41 -9.35
C ASN A 151 -5.55 -1.98 -10.65
N ALA A 152 -5.66 -1.16 -11.70
CA ALA A 152 -6.11 -1.62 -13.02
C ALA A 152 -5.20 -2.71 -13.60
N LEU A 153 -3.87 -2.52 -13.56
CA LEU A 153 -2.92 -3.54 -14.04
C LEU A 153 -3.01 -4.83 -13.24
N ASN A 154 -3.02 -4.76 -11.91
CA ASN A 154 -3.14 -5.95 -11.06
C ASN A 154 -4.45 -6.69 -11.33
N LYS A 155 -5.59 -5.99 -11.39
CA LYS A 155 -6.89 -6.60 -11.71
C LYS A 155 -6.91 -7.30 -13.07
N ALA A 156 -6.16 -6.81 -14.04
CA ALA A 156 -6.03 -7.45 -15.35
C ALA A 156 -5.08 -8.66 -15.32
N MET A 157 -3.93 -8.51 -14.68
CA MET A 157 -2.84 -9.48 -14.75
C MET A 157 -2.99 -10.68 -13.82
N THR A 158 -3.80 -10.59 -12.75
CA THR A 158 -3.93 -11.66 -11.76
C THR A 158 -5.14 -12.57 -12.00
N ARG A 159 -5.92 -12.35 -13.06
CA ARG A 159 -7.19 -13.08 -13.29
C ARG A 159 -7.02 -14.59 -13.34
N GLU A 160 -6.03 -15.07 -14.09
CA GLU A 160 -5.76 -16.51 -14.20
C GLU A 160 -5.35 -17.12 -12.85
N SER A 161 -4.49 -16.43 -12.09
CA SER A 161 -4.12 -16.87 -10.72
C SER A 161 -5.29 -16.90 -9.75
N LEU A 162 -6.38 -16.17 -10.05
CA LEU A 162 -7.63 -16.18 -9.29
C LEU A 162 -8.63 -17.22 -9.82
N GLY A 163 -8.25 -18.08 -10.77
CA GLY A 163 -9.14 -19.06 -11.40
C GLY A 163 -10.19 -18.45 -12.32
N LEU A 164 -9.99 -17.20 -12.76
CA LEU A 164 -10.89 -16.51 -13.68
C LEU A 164 -10.37 -16.60 -15.12
N SER A 165 -11.27 -16.45 -16.10
CA SER A 165 -10.86 -16.25 -17.50
C SER A 165 -9.84 -15.12 -17.60
N PRO A 166 -8.65 -15.34 -18.22
CA PRO A 166 -7.58 -14.36 -18.27
C PRO A 166 -8.01 -13.04 -18.92
N HIS A 167 -8.91 -13.11 -19.91
CA HIS A 167 -9.46 -11.95 -20.61
C HIS A 167 -10.97 -11.86 -20.43
N THR A 168 -11.52 -10.65 -20.56
CA THR A 168 -12.96 -10.39 -20.50
C THR A 168 -13.58 -10.21 -21.89
N GLY A 169 -12.76 -10.13 -22.95
CA GLY A 169 -13.23 -9.98 -24.32
C GLY A 169 -12.10 -9.66 -25.28
N LYS A 170 -12.46 -9.12 -26.45
CA LYS A 170 -11.54 -8.63 -27.47
C LYS A 170 -11.91 -7.21 -27.90
N ASP A 171 -10.95 -6.46 -28.40
CA ASP A 171 -11.20 -5.16 -29.01
C ASP A 171 -11.53 -5.26 -30.51
N HIS A 172 -11.65 -4.11 -31.20
CA HIS A 172 -11.97 -4.07 -32.64
C HIS A 172 -10.85 -4.63 -33.54
N ASN A 173 -9.62 -4.73 -33.04
CA ASN A 173 -8.48 -5.33 -33.74
C ASN A 173 -8.31 -6.82 -33.38
N ASN A 174 -9.26 -7.40 -32.64
CA ASN A 174 -9.21 -8.74 -32.07
C ASN A 174 -8.10 -8.96 -31.03
N ASP A 175 -7.53 -7.90 -30.46
CA ASP A 175 -6.58 -8.03 -29.35
C ASP A 175 -7.35 -8.45 -28.08
N PRO A 176 -6.86 -9.42 -27.30
CA PRO A 176 -7.47 -9.77 -26.02
C PRO A 176 -7.43 -8.57 -25.06
N ILE A 177 -8.53 -8.37 -24.33
CA ILE A 177 -8.63 -7.28 -23.36
C ILE A 177 -9.17 -7.76 -22.02
N VAL A 178 -8.77 -7.04 -20.98
CA VAL A 178 -9.48 -7.00 -19.70
C VAL A 178 -10.12 -5.63 -19.59
N ARG A 179 -11.45 -5.60 -19.50
CA ARG A 179 -12.23 -4.40 -19.24
C ARG A 179 -13.12 -4.63 -18.03
N MET A 180 -12.97 -3.79 -17.02
CA MET A 180 -13.73 -3.89 -15.77
C MET A 180 -14.00 -2.51 -15.19
N GLU A 181 -14.99 -2.44 -14.30
CA GLU A 181 -15.29 -1.25 -13.55
C GLU A 181 -14.18 -0.96 -12.52
N LEU A 182 -13.78 0.30 -12.45
CA LEU A 182 -12.90 0.86 -11.44
C LEU A 182 -13.36 2.30 -11.21
N PRO A 183 -14.24 2.54 -10.23
CA PRO A 183 -14.80 3.87 -9.99
C PRO A 183 -13.70 4.89 -9.71
N GLY A 184 -13.78 6.05 -10.36
CA GLY A 184 -12.75 7.09 -10.26
C GLY A 184 -11.39 6.71 -10.86
N ALA A 185 -11.36 5.77 -11.82
CA ALA A 185 -10.12 5.34 -12.48
C ALA A 185 -9.34 6.51 -13.08
N GLY A 186 -10.03 7.52 -13.64
CA GLY A 186 -9.35 8.67 -14.21
C GLY A 186 -10.27 9.65 -14.93
N ARG A 187 -9.65 10.44 -15.82
CA ARG A 187 -10.29 11.46 -16.65
C ARG A 187 -9.73 11.44 -18.05
N GLY A 188 -10.40 12.09 -19.00
CA GLY A 188 -9.96 12.11 -20.39
C GLY A 188 -10.76 13.03 -21.31
N TYR A 189 -10.26 13.21 -22.52
CA TYR A 189 -10.93 13.99 -23.56
C TYR A 189 -11.42 13.12 -24.70
N ARG A 190 -12.62 13.44 -25.17
CA ARG A 190 -13.20 12.90 -26.40
C ARG A 190 -13.10 13.94 -27.52
N PRO A 191 -12.56 13.58 -28.70
CA PRO A 191 -12.57 14.45 -29.87
C PRO A 191 -13.99 14.90 -30.21
N ASN A 192 -14.15 16.18 -30.55
CA ASN A 192 -15.42 16.74 -30.93
C ASN A 192 -15.53 16.81 -32.46
N ARG A 193 -16.50 16.09 -33.02
CA ARG A 193 -16.71 15.97 -34.47
C ARG A 193 -17.11 17.29 -35.14
N ASN A 194 -17.77 18.18 -34.40
CA ASN A 194 -18.30 19.44 -34.95
C ASN A 194 -17.30 20.60 -34.79
N ASN A 195 -16.43 20.53 -33.79
CA ASN A 195 -15.40 21.53 -33.55
C ASN A 195 -14.15 20.86 -32.97
N ALA A 196 -13.16 20.60 -33.83
CA ALA A 196 -11.94 19.90 -33.47
C ALA A 196 -11.18 20.57 -32.32
N ASN A 197 -11.26 21.89 -32.17
CA ASN A 197 -10.54 22.66 -31.14
C ASN A 197 -11.24 22.66 -29.76
N SER A 198 -12.43 22.06 -29.67
CA SER A 198 -13.24 22.00 -28.45
C SER A 198 -13.59 20.55 -28.08
N PRO A 199 -12.60 19.72 -27.70
CA PRO A 199 -12.85 18.35 -27.26
C PRO A 199 -13.64 18.33 -25.94
N LYS A 200 -14.42 17.28 -25.72
CA LYS A 200 -15.26 17.13 -24.54
C LYS A 200 -14.49 16.45 -23.42
N LEU A 201 -14.37 17.11 -22.29
CA LEU A 201 -13.77 16.56 -21.07
C LEU A 201 -14.75 15.63 -20.35
N ASN A 202 -14.26 14.48 -19.90
CA ASN A 202 -14.93 13.61 -18.95
C ASN A 202 -14.04 13.43 -17.72
N GLU A 203 -14.50 13.98 -16.59
CA GLU A 203 -13.79 13.90 -15.30
C GLU A 203 -13.91 12.54 -14.60
N ASN A 204 -14.88 11.73 -15.02
CA ASN A 204 -15.29 10.53 -14.29
C ASN A 204 -15.27 9.29 -15.20
N LEU A 205 -14.07 8.88 -15.60
CA LEU A 205 -13.87 7.57 -16.21
C LEU A 205 -13.86 6.52 -15.10
N ASN A 206 -14.94 5.73 -15.06
CA ASN A 206 -15.19 4.74 -14.00
C ASN A 206 -14.87 3.29 -14.43
N TRP A 207 -14.26 3.11 -15.60
CA TRP A 207 -13.85 1.81 -16.11
C TRP A 207 -12.38 1.88 -16.54
N PHE A 208 -11.74 0.73 -16.66
CA PHE A 208 -10.42 0.61 -17.28
C PHE A 208 -10.42 -0.49 -18.33
N GLU A 209 -9.48 -0.38 -19.27
CA GLU A 209 -9.17 -1.39 -20.26
C GLU A 209 -7.66 -1.64 -20.28
N VAL A 210 -7.25 -2.90 -20.16
CA VAL A 210 -5.88 -3.36 -20.42
C VAL A 210 -5.91 -4.24 -21.65
N LYS A 211 -5.02 -3.98 -22.59
CA LYS A 211 -4.90 -4.72 -23.84
C LYS A 211 -3.66 -5.61 -23.84
N PHE A 212 -3.82 -6.78 -24.44
CA PHE A 212 -2.80 -7.83 -24.52
C PHE A 212 -2.45 -8.09 -25.98
N ASP A 213 -1.23 -8.53 -26.22
CA ASP A 213 -0.78 -8.89 -27.56
C ASP A 213 -1.58 -10.12 -28.05
N LYS A 214 -2.07 -10.07 -29.29
CA LYS A 214 -2.79 -11.20 -29.89
C LYS A 214 -1.91 -12.43 -30.14
N ASN A 215 -0.59 -12.23 -30.30
CA ASN A 215 0.38 -13.30 -30.50
C ASN A 215 0.93 -13.83 -29.16
N ASP A 216 0.89 -13.00 -28.11
CA ASP A 216 1.23 -13.37 -26.74
C ASP A 216 0.17 -12.82 -25.78
N ILE A 217 -0.87 -13.62 -25.56
CA ILE A 217 -2.04 -13.22 -24.78
C ILE A 217 -1.74 -12.97 -23.30
N THR A 218 -0.53 -13.30 -22.84
CA THR A 218 -0.05 -13.04 -21.48
C THR A 218 0.66 -11.69 -21.35
N ARG A 219 1.05 -11.07 -22.47
CA ARG A 219 1.82 -9.84 -22.52
C ARG A 219 0.90 -8.61 -22.69
N PRO A 220 0.66 -7.82 -21.63
CA PRO A 220 -0.04 -6.54 -21.78
C PRO A 220 0.87 -5.56 -22.52
N TYR A 221 0.29 -4.70 -23.36
CA TYR A 221 1.06 -3.65 -24.04
C TYR A 221 0.57 -2.23 -23.71
N THR A 222 -0.65 -2.09 -23.18
CA THR A 222 -1.17 -0.81 -22.69
C THR A 222 -2.34 -0.99 -21.73
N GLY A 223 -2.56 0.00 -20.88
CA GLY A 223 -3.68 0.08 -19.96
C GLY A 223 -4.15 1.52 -19.83
N PHE A 224 -5.45 1.76 -19.75
CA PHE A 224 -5.99 3.11 -19.68
C PHE A 224 -7.41 3.16 -19.09
N PRO A 225 -7.79 4.28 -18.44
CA PRO A 225 -9.17 4.52 -18.06
C PRO A 225 -10.06 4.71 -19.29
N THR A 226 -11.31 4.27 -19.17
CA THR A 226 -12.29 4.33 -20.25
C THR A 226 -13.69 4.60 -19.69
N GLU A 227 -14.61 4.94 -20.59
CA GLU A 227 -16.03 4.98 -20.27
C GLU A 227 -16.63 3.58 -20.32
N LYS A 228 -17.80 3.41 -19.71
CA LYS A 228 -18.59 2.20 -19.92
C LYS A 228 -18.91 2.08 -21.41
N LYS A 229 -18.53 0.96 -22.01
CA LYS A 229 -18.92 0.62 -23.38
C LYS A 229 -20.09 -0.35 -23.37
#